data_AF-A0A937XGP1-F1
#
_entry.id   AF-A0A937XGP1-F1
#
_cell.length_a   1.000
_cell.length_b   1.000
_cell.length_c   1.000
_cell.angle_alpha   90.00
_cell.angle_beta   90.00
_cell.angle_gamma   90.00
#
_symmetry.space_group_name_H-M   'P 1'
#
loop_
_entity.id
_entity.type
_entity.pdbx_description
1 polymer ?
#
loop_
_entity_poly.entity_id
_entity_poly.type
_entity_poly.pdbx_seq_one_letter_code
_entity_poly.pdbx_strand_id
1 'polypeptide(L)'
;MNTVSAVVKNHASLQRVVLVTGTKYYGVHLGPIKTPARESDPRHIPPNYYFDQIDWLSSYQAGSTNASDRAARSWDWVELRPQTLCGFAPGTAMSIIPVIAVYAALSKALGLPLRFPGKHGAWTSLYQATDSAHFAEAAVWAALEARASNQAFNITNGDYFRWCNIWPSIASVFEMPWDQPQTISLSQQMPALKSRWVELQQRYDLQKIDYESLVAWPFGDYVFGSDWDVMTSTTKARQFGFHPVVDSEQMFIDLLTAFRRERITP
;
A
#
# COMPACT_ATOMS: atom_id res chain seq x y z
N MET A 1 -22.55 12.97 12.37
CA MET A 1 -22.97 11.79 11.56
C MET A 1 -21.84 11.48 10.60
N ASN A 2 -21.38 10.23 10.54
CA ASN A 2 -20.34 9.75 9.61
C ASN A 2 -20.91 8.71 8.63
N THR A 3 -20.10 8.23 7.68
CA THR A 3 -20.54 7.28 6.64
C THR A 3 -21.23 6.05 7.22
N VAL A 4 -20.61 5.37 8.19
CA VAL A 4 -21.16 4.14 8.78
C VAL A 4 -22.46 4.42 9.53
N SER A 5 -22.51 5.45 10.39
CA SER A 5 -23.74 5.77 11.13
C SER A 5 -24.89 6.21 10.23
N ALA A 6 -24.61 6.89 9.12
CA ALA A 6 -25.61 7.23 8.12
C ALA A 6 -26.16 5.98 7.41
N VAL A 7 -25.28 5.06 6.97
CA VAL A 7 -25.69 3.81 6.31
C VAL A 7 -26.46 2.93 7.27
N VAL A 8 -25.93 2.68 8.47
CA VAL A 8 -26.60 1.90 9.51
C VAL A 8 -27.98 2.48 9.76
N LYS A 9 -28.13 3.80 9.97
CA LYS A 9 -29.43 4.42 10.25
C LYS A 9 -30.46 4.21 9.13
N ASN A 10 -30.05 4.32 7.87
CA ASN A 10 -30.97 4.36 6.72
C ASN A 10 -31.14 3.01 5.99
N HIS A 11 -30.25 2.03 6.21
CA HIS A 11 -30.27 0.75 5.51
C HIS A 11 -30.25 -0.42 6.49
N ALA A 12 -31.43 -1.01 6.71
CA ALA A 12 -31.56 -2.21 7.55
C ALA A 12 -30.95 -3.48 6.93
N SER A 13 -30.62 -3.45 5.65
CA SER A 13 -29.99 -4.55 4.91
C SER A 13 -28.46 -4.57 5.02
N LEU A 14 -27.84 -3.63 5.73
CA LEU A 14 -26.38 -3.66 5.95
C LEU A 14 -26.01 -4.94 6.72
N GLN A 15 -25.03 -5.69 6.20
CA GLN A 15 -24.53 -6.92 6.82
C GLN A 15 -23.13 -6.77 7.39
N ARG A 16 -22.24 -6.03 6.71
CA ARG A 16 -20.84 -5.93 7.10
C ARG A 16 -20.20 -4.62 6.67
N VAL A 17 -19.31 -4.09 7.52
CA VAL A 17 -18.40 -2.99 7.18
C VAL A 17 -16.98 -3.54 7.11
N VAL A 18 -16.34 -3.46 5.94
CA VAL A 18 -14.91 -3.77 5.79
C VAL A 18 -14.12 -2.48 6.02
N LEU A 19 -13.40 -2.40 7.13
CA LEU A 19 -12.53 -1.28 7.49
C LEU A 19 -11.12 -1.53 6.96
N VAL A 20 -10.58 -0.59 6.20
CA VAL A 20 -9.20 -0.64 5.72
C VAL A 20 -8.32 0.24 6.58
N THR A 21 -7.32 -0.35 7.23
CA THR A 21 -6.30 0.36 8.02
C THR A 21 -4.93 0.20 7.34
N GLY A 22 -4.03 -0.57 7.95
CA GLY A 22 -2.68 -0.82 7.44
C GLY A 22 -1.68 -1.15 8.54
N THR A 23 -0.46 -1.46 8.14
CA THR A 23 0.62 -1.87 9.07
C THR A 23 1.13 -0.78 10.00
N LYS A 24 0.70 0.48 9.83
CA LYS A 24 0.90 1.53 10.85
C LYS A 24 0.22 1.17 12.18
N TYR A 25 -0.76 0.25 12.18
CA TYR A 25 -1.29 -0.36 13.41
C TYR A 25 -0.17 -0.89 14.31
N TYR A 26 0.87 -1.51 13.73
CA TYR A 26 2.00 -2.10 14.45
C TYR A 26 3.12 -1.11 14.76
N GLY A 27 3.04 0.13 14.27
CA GLY A 27 4.08 1.14 14.49
C GLY A 27 5.24 1.10 13.49
N VAL A 28 5.08 0.44 12.33
CA VAL A 28 6.13 0.35 11.29
C VAL A 28 6.65 1.71 10.76
N HIS A 29 5.88 2.78 10.96
CA HIS A 29 6.28 4.14 10.59
C HIS A 29 7.13 4.84 11.66
N LEU A 30 7.25 4.25 12.85
CA LEU A 30 8.01 4.77 13.98
C LEU A 30 9.39 4.11 14.12
N GLY A 31 9.63 3.00 13.42
CA GLY A 31 10.89 2.27 13.44
C GLY A 31 10.70 0.76 13.29
N PRO A 32 11.73 -0.02 13.64
CA PRO A 32 11.68 -1.48 13.65
C PRO A 32 10.61 -2.00 14.60
N ILE A 33 9.93 -3.06 14.17
CA ILE A 33 8.89 -3.76 14.94
C ILE A 33 9.24 -5.24 15.07
N LYS A 34 8.53 -5.95 15.94
CA LYS A 34 8.55 -7.42 15.94
C LYS A 34 8.09 -7.94 14.57
N THR A 35 8.90 -8.78 13.94
CA THR A 35 8.58 -9.42 12.66
C THR A 35 8.56 -10.96 12.76
N PRO A 36 7.64 -11.64 12.05
CA PRO A 36 6.49 -11.07 11.36
C PRO A 36 5.45 -10.54 12.36
N ALA A 37 4.92 -9.34 12.12
CA ALA A 37 3.85 -8.77 12.92
C ALA A 37 2.56 -9.58 12.73
N ARG A 38 1.83 -9.79 13.83
CA ARG A 38 0.61 -10.60 13.90
C ARG A 38 -0.55 -9.76 14.39
N GLU A 39 -1.77 -10.13 14.02
CA GLU A 39 -2.97 -9.37 14.36
C GLU A 39 -3.24 -9.30 15.87
N SER A 40 -2.66 -10.25 16.64
CA SER A 40 -2.65 -10.30 18.10
C SER A 40 -1.63 -9.38 18.76
N ASP A 41 -0.71 -8.77 18.00
CA ASP A 41 0.29 -7.87 18.56
C ASP A 41 -0.38 -6.59 19.10
N PRO A 42 0.14 -6.03 20.21
CA PRO A 42 -0.48 -4.89 20.86
C PRO A 42 -0.39 -3.61 20.03
N ARG A 43 -1.24 -2.64 20.38
CA ARG A 43 -1.15 -1.27 19.87
C ARG A 43 0.16 -0.62 20.36
N HIS A 44 0.66 0.33 19.58
CA HIS A 44 1.76 1.20 20.01
C HIS A 44 1.24 2.42 20.79
N ILE A 45 2.13 3.13 21.49
CA ILE A 45 1.79 4.22 22.41
C ILE A 45 1.35 5.51 21.67
N PRO A 46 2.06 5.98 20.61
CA PRO A 46 1.68 7.22 19.94
C PRO A 46 0.27 7.21 19.36
N PRO A 47 -0.38 8.40 19.24
CA PRO A 47 -1.70 8.50 18.62
C PRO A 47 -1.71 7.92 17.20
N ASN A 48 -2.75 7.14 16.90
CA ASN A 48 -2.96 6.56 15.57
C ASN A 48 -4.45 6.52 15.26
N TYR A 49 -4.84 7.22 14.20
CA TYR A 49 -6.25 7.32 13.79
C TYR A 49 -6.88 5.97 13.45
N TYR A 50 -6.09 4.93 13.14
CA TYR A 50 -6.62 3.56 13.01
C TYR A 50 -7.27 3.07 14.30
N PHE A 51 -6.68 3.38 15.46
CA PHE A 51 -7.23 2.95 16.74
C PHE A 51 -8.58 3.62 17.01
N ASP A 52 -8.69 4.92 16.73
CA ASP A 52 -9.95 5.66 16.86
C ASP A 52 -11.04 5.09 15.93
N GLN A 53 -10.68 4.73 14.70
CA GLN A 53 -11.61 4.10 13.74
C GLN A 53 -12.10 2.74 14.22
N ILE A 54 -11.19 1.87 14.70
CA ILE A 54 -11.50 0.53 15.20
C ILE A 54 -12.36 0.61 16.46
N ASP A 55 -11.99 1.47 17.42
CA ASP A 55 -12.69 1.63 18.69
C ASP A 55 -14.10 2.19 18.48
N TRP A 56 -14.22 3.21 17.64
CA TRP A 56 -15.51 3.77 17.28
C TRP A 56 -16.39 2.73 16.58
N LEU A 57 -15.85 2.01 15.59
CA LEU A 57 -16.62 1.02 14.82
C LEU A 57 -17.10 -0.12 15.71
N SER A 58 -16.21 -0.64 16.56
CA SER A 58 -16.51 -1.71 17.52
C SER A 58 -17.58 -1.27 18.52
N SER A 59 -17.42 -0.09 19.11
CA SER A 59 -18.37 0.45 20.10
C SER A 59 -19.73 0.76 19.47
N TYR A 60 -19.74 1.32 18.25
CA TYR A 60 -20.96 1.66 17.53
C TYR A 60 -21.72 0.39 17.11
N GLN A 61 -21.02 -0.63 16.63
CA GLN A 61 -21.60 -1.94 16.30
C GLN A 61 -22.22 -2.59 17.56
N ALA A 62 -21.48 -2.65 18.67
CA ALA A 62 -21.97 -3.21 19.94
C ALA A 62 -23.16 -2.41 20.52
N GLY A 63 -23.14 -1.08 20.42
CA GLY A 63 -24.26 -0.24 20.85
C GLY A 63 -25.51 -0.42 19.97
N SER A 64 -25.32 -0.61 18.66
CA SER A 64 -26.43 -0.78 17.70
C SER A 64 -27.15 -2.13 17.82
N THR A 65 -26.50 -3.13 18.42
CA THR A 65 -27.04 -4.49 18.60
C THR A 65 -27.78 -4.70 19.93
N ASN A 66 -27.60 -3.80 20.91
CA ASN A 66 -28.19 -3.89 22.26
C ASN A 66 -29.50 -3.08 22.45
N ALA A 67 -29.98 -2.37 21.43
CA ALA A 67 -31.23 -1.62 21.51
C ALA A 67 -32.45 -2.58 21.45
N SER A 68 -33.40 -2.43 22.38
CA SER A 68 -34.59 -3.26 22.57
C SER A 68 -35.62 -3.25 21.42
N ASP A 69 -35.28 -2.66 20.28
CA ASP A 69 -36.06 -2.76 19.06
C ASP A 69 -35.73 -4.07 18.33
N ARG A 70 -36.75 -4.86 18.03
CA ARG A 70 -36.68 -6.20 17.40
C ARG A 70 -36.14 -6.21 15.95
N ALA A 71 -35.47 -5.14 15.54
CA ALA A 71 -34.68 -4.99 14.32
C ALA A 71 -33.24 -4.56 14.64
N ALA A 72 -32.67 -5.04 15.76
CA ALA A 72 -31.24 -4.98 16.04
C ALA A 72 -30.49 -5.48 14.79
N ARG A 73 -29.98 -4.52 14.01
CA ARG A 73 -29.35 -4.78 12.71
C ARG A 73 -28.14 -5.66 13.01
N SER A 74 -28.21 -6.93 12.65
CA SER A 74 -27.11 -7.89 12.81
C SER A 74 -26.08 -7.63 11.73
N TRP A 75 -25.31 -6.55 11.91
CA TRP A 75 -24.15 -6.26 11.09
C TRP A 75 -22.89 -6.39 11.93
N ASP A 76 -21.79 -6.70 11.28
CA ASP A 76 -20.46 -6.83 11.89
C ASP A 76 -19.42 -6.04 11.10
N TRP A 77 -18.17 -6.13 11.53
CA TRP A 77 -17.08 -5.51 10.80
C TRP A 77 -15.90 -6.45 10.64
N VAL A 78 -15.05 -6.16 9.65
CA VAL A 78 -13.77 -6.83 9.45
C VAL A 78 -12.72 -5.77 9.15
N GLU A 79 -11.58 -5.85 9.82
CA GLU A 79 -10.44 -4.95 9.56
C GLU A 79 -9.43 -5.64 8.65
N LEU A 80 -9.01 -4.96 7.58
CA LEU A 80 -7.91 -5.39 6.72
C LEU A 80 -6.71 -4.46 6.86
N ARG A 81 -5.54 -5.05 7.12
CA ARG A 81 -4.25 -4.39 7.33
C ARG A 81 -3.31 -4.72 6.17
N PRO A 82 -3.37 -3.99 5.04
CA PRO A 82 -2.42 -4.17 3.95
C PRO A 82 -1.02 -3.67 4.32
N GLN A 83 -0.01 -4.20 3.62
CA GLN A 83 1.32 -3.57 3.52
C GLN A 83 1.31 -2.44 2.48
N THR A 84 2.47 -1.98 2.04
CA THR A 84 2.63 -0.97 0.98
C THR A 84 1.81 -1.37 -0.25
N LEU A 85 0.73 -0.63 -0.49
CA LEU A 85 -0.19 -0.87 -1.59
C LEU A 85 0.48 -0.49 -2.92
N CYS A 86 0.47 -1.46 -3.84
CA CYS A 86 0.99 -1.32 -5.19
C CYS A 86 -0.19 -1.44 -6.15
N GLY A 87 -0.42 -0.41 -6.95
CA GLY A 87 -1.57 -0.41 -7.84
C GLY A 87 -1.45 0.63 -8.93
N PHE A 88 -2.25 0.47 -9.97
CA PHE A 88 -2.36 1.44 -11.05
C PHE A 88 -3.24 2.60 -10.59
N ALA A 89 -2.66 3.52 -9.84
CA ALA A 89 -3.38 4.66 -9.26
C ALA A 89 -2.55 5.96 -9.38
N PRO A 90 -2.50 6.56 -10.58
CA PRO A 90 -1.75 7.80 -10.80
C PRO A 90 -2.27 8.91 -9.89
N GLY A 91 -1.36 9.51 -9.13
CA GLY A 91 -1.67 10.57 -8.18
C GLY A 91 -2.34 10.16 -6.87
N THR A 92 -2.40 8.87 -6.56
CA THR A 92 -2.71 8.42 -5.21
C THR A 92 -1.49 8.57 -4.30
N ALA A 93 -1.66 9.27 -3.18
CA ALA A 93 -0.57 9.61 -2.25
C ALA A 93 0.10 8.39 -1.56
N MET A 94 -0.47 7.19 -1.68
CA MET A 94 -0.03 5.98 -0.99
C MET A 94 0.26 4.80 -1.95
N SER A 95 0.81 5.08 -3.13
CA SER A 95 1.37 4.04 -3.99
C SER A 95 2.85 4.31 -4.30
N ILE A 96 3.66 3.27 -4.24
CA ILE A 96 5.09 3.35 -4.56
C ILE A 96 5.36 3.28 -6.08
N ILE A 97 4.39 2.78 -6.86
CA ILE A 97 4.54 2.58 -8.30
C ILE A 97 4.79 3.89 -9.05
N PRO A 98 4.00 4.98 -8.85
CA PRO A 98 4.28 6.27 -9.49
C PRO A 98 5.67 6.81 -9.15
N VAL A 99 6.12 6.64 -7.91
CA VAL A 99 7.46 7.07 -7.46
C VAL A 99 8.54 6.36 -8.27
N ILE A 100 8.49 5.03 -8.35
CA ILE A 100 9.47 4.24 -9.10
C ILE A 100 9.42 4.60 -10.59
N ALA A 101 8.23 4.67 -11.17
CA ALA A 101 8.06 4.90 -12.60
C ALA A 101 8.63 6.25 -13.04
N VAL A 102 8.26 7.32 -12.31
CA VAL A 102 8.72 8.69 -12.64
C VAL A 102 10.20 8.85 -12.32
N TYR A 103 10.70 8.28 -11.22
CA TYR A 103 12.12 8.29 -10.91
C TYR A 103 12.95 7.58 -11.99
N ALA A 104 12.51 6.41 -12.46
CA ALA A 104 13.19 5.68 -13.53
C ALA A 104 13.18 6.45 -14.85
N ALA A 105 12.02 7.01 -15.23
CA ALA A 105 11.90 7.83 -16.44
C ALA A 105 12.83 9.06 -16.42
N LEU A 106 12.92 9.76 -15.29
CA LEU A 106 13.83 10.90 -15.12
C LEU A 106 15.29 10.47 -15.16
N SER A 107 15.66 9.39 -14.46
CA SER A 107 17.01 8.84 -14.50
C SER A 107 17.44 8.46 -15.93
N LYS A 108 16.56 7.80 -16.69
CA LYS A 108 16.80 7.48 -18.11
C LYS A 108 16.96 8.75 -18.95
N ALA A 109 16.12 9.77 -18.73
CA ALA A 109 16.21 11.05 -19.44
C ALA A 109 17.49 11.86 -19.12
N LEU A 110 18.14 11.57 -17.99
CA LEU A 110 19.43 12.13 -17.60
C LEU A 110 20.63 11.28 -18.07
N GLY A 111 20.37 10.13 -18.72
CA GLY A 111 21.43 9.20 -19.14
C GLY A 111 22.09 8.46 -17.98
N LEU A 112 21.42 8.36 -16.83
CA LEU A 112 21.92 7.72 -15.63
C LEU A 112 21.40 6.27 -15.52
N PRO A 113 22.16 5.35 -14.89
CA PRO A 113 21.61 4.06 -14.49
C PRO A 113 20.57 4.24 -13.37
N LEU A 114 19.67 3.27 -13.24
CA LEU A 114 18.69 3.24 -12.16
C LEU A 114 19.37 2.84 -10.85
N ARG A 115 19.65 3.81 -9.99
CA ARG A 115 20.22 3.58 -8.67
C ARG A 115 19.12 3.56 -7.62
N PHE A 116 19.20 2.66 -6.65
CA PHE A 116 18.24 2.66 -5.53
C PHE A 116 18.43 3.94 -4.70
N PRO A 117 17.39 4.79 -4.52
CA PRO A 117 17.54 6.10 -3.89
C PRO A 117 17.56 6.04 -2.35
N GLY A 118 17.24 4.90 -1.78
CA GLY A 118 17.07 4.72 -0.34
C GLY A 118 18.35 4.42 0.44
N LYS A 119 18.17 4.08 1.72
CA LYS A 119 19.26 3.66 2.59
C LYS A 119 19.82 2.30 2.17
N HIS A 120 21.11 2.10 2.42
CA HIS A 120 21.77 0.83 2.12
C HIS A 120 21.19 -0.36 2.90
N GLY A 121 20.70 -0.16 4.12
CA GLY A 121 20.02 -1.24 4.85
C GLY A 121 18.72 -1.66 4.16
N ALA A 122 17.91 -0.68 3.70
CA ALA A 122 16.66 -0.96 3.00
C ALA A 122 16.87 -1.74 1.69
N TRP A 123 17.98 -1.50 0.99
CA TRP A 123 18.37 -2.25 -0.20
C TRP A 123 18.39 -3.77 0.04
N THR A 124 18.89 -4.17 1.22
CA THR A 124 19.06 -5.58 1.59
C THR A 124 18.03 -6.10 2.56
N SER A 125 17.16 -5.29 3.19
CA SER A 125 16.16 -5.76 4.15
C SER A 125 15.00 -6.51 3.47
N LEU A 126 14.33 -7.39 4.21
CA LEU A 126 13.12 -8.06 3.73
C LEU A 126 11.96 -7.07 3.67
N TYR A 127 11.20 -7.13 2.60
CA TYR A 127 10.04 -6.27 2.38
C TYR A 127 8.84 -7.07 1.87
N GLN A 128 7.65 -6.51 2.07
CA GLN A 128 6.40 -7.03 1.55
C GLN A 128 5.58 -5.91 0.90
N ALA A 129 4.84 -6.28 -0.13
CA ALA A 129 3.89 -5.41 -0.80
C ALA A 129 2.48 -6.03 -0.75
N THR A 130 1.50 -5.24 -1.18
CA THR A 130 0.14 -5.70 -1.42
C THR A 130 -0.35 -5.14 -2.73
N ASP A 131 -0.58 -6.00 -3.71
CA ASP A 131 -1.23 -5.63 -4.96
C ASP A 131 -2.67 -5.15 -4.68
N SER A 132 -3.06 -4.07 -5.33
CA SER A 132 -4.37 -3.44 -5.13
C SER A 132 -5.54 -4.30 -5.61
N ALA A 133 -5.36 -5.09 -6.68
CA ALA A 133 -6.40 -6.00 -7.17
C ALA A 133 -6.53 -7.21 -6.22
N HIS A 134 -5.40 -7.76 -5.77
CA HIS A 134 -5.38 -8.79 -4.75
C HIS A 134 -5.99 -8.31 -3.42
N PHE A 135 -5.73 -7.06 -3.03
CA PHE A 135 -6.38 -6.46 -1.86
C PHE A 135 -7.89 -6.32 -2.05
N ALA A 136 -8.36 -5.98 -3.26
CA ALA A 136 -9.79 -5.94 -3.57
C ALA A 136 -10.43 -7.34 -3.45
N GLU A 137 -9.76 -8.40 -3.91
CA GLU A 137 -10.19 -9.78 -3.68
C GLU A 137 -10.28 -10.12 -2.19
N ALA A 138 -9.29 -9.71 -1.40
CA ALA A 138 -9.30 -9.87 0.05
C ALA A 138 -10.46 -9.11 0.71
N ALA A 139 -10.79 -7.91 0.23
CA ALA A 139 -11.94 -7.13 0.71
C ALA A 139 -13.27 -7.83 0.41
N VAL A 140 -13.43 -8.41 -0.78
CA VAL A 140 -14.61 -9.20 -1.15
C VAL A 140 -14.68 -10.48 -0.30
N TRP A 141 -13.59 -11.21 -0.14
CA TRP A 141 -13.53 -12.37 0.73
C TRP A 141 -13.91 -12.03 2.17
N ALA A 142 -13.34 -10.96 2.73
CA ALA A 142 -13.62 -10.49 4.08
C ALA A 142 -15.08 -10.06 4.23
N ALA A 143 -15.70 -9.51 3.19
CA ALA A 143 -17.11 -9.14 3.18
C ALA A 143 -18.04 -10.37 3.24
N LEU A 144 -17.61 -11.52 2.72
CA LEU A 144 -18.45 -12.71 2.53
C LEU A 144 -18.16 -13.86 3.49
N GLU A 145 -16.96 -13.96 4.06
CA GLU A 145 -16.57 -15.06 4.95
C GLU A 145 -17.25 -14.93 6.33
N ALA A 146 -18.18 -15.82 6.64
CA ALA A 146 -18.95 -15.76 7.88
C ALA A 146 -18.07 -15.78 9.14
N ARG A 147 -16.97 -16.56 9.13
CA ARG A 147 -16.04 -16.67 10.27
C ARG A 147 -15.26 -15.39 10.53
N ALA A 148 -15.16 -14.49 9.54
CA ALA A 148 -14.39 -13.25 9.64
C ALA A 148 -15.04 -12.18 10.55
N SER A 149 -16.25 -12.43 11.06
CA SER A 149 -16.98 -11.50 11.92
C SER A 149 -16.14 -10.94 13.08
N ASN A 150 -16.03 -9.60 13.13
CA ASN A 150 -15.30 -8.85 14.16
C ASN A 150 -13.83 -9.27 14.28
N GLN A 151 -13.21 -9.63 13.16
CA GLN A 151 -11.80 -9.99 13.07
C GLN A 151 -10.98 -8.93 12.36
N ALA A 152 -9.69 -8.90 12.65
CA ALA A 152 -8.67 -8.23 11.84
C ALA A 152 -7.81 -9.26 11.08
N PHE A 153 -7.36 -8.91 9.88
CA PHE A 153 -6.47 -9.72 9.05
C PHE A 153 -5.37 -8.87 8.39
N ASN A 154 -4.14 -9.35 8.47
CA ASN A 154 -3.05 -8.87 7.61
C ASN A 154 -3.24 -9.42 6.19
N ILE A 155 -3.12 -8.54 5.21
CA ILE A 155 -3.15 -8.90 3.79
C ILE A 155 -1.83 -8.47 3.15
N THR A 156 -1.16 -9.39 2.48
CA THR A 156 0.04 -9.15 1.66
C THR A 156 -0.03 -10.02 0.42
N ASN A 157 0.87 -9.82 -0.54
CA ASN A 157 1.00 -10.68 -1.72
C ASN A 157 1.28 -12.16 -1.39
N GLY A 158 1.69 -12.46 -0.16
CA GLY A 158 1.97 -13.82 0.31
C GLY A 158 3.41 -14.27 0.11
N ASP A 159 4.26 -13.42 -0.46
CA ASP A 159 5.70 -13.59 -0.63
C ASP A 159 6.52 -12.52 0.14
N TYR A 160 7.83 -12.54 -0.07
CA TYR A 160 8.80 -11.58 0.46
C TYR A 160 9.84 -11.29 -0.62
N PHE A 161 10.32 -10.06 -0.66
CA PHE A 161 11.41 -9.69 -1.56
C PHE A 161 12.43 -8.80 -0.86
N ARG A 162 13.58 -8.61 -1.51
CA ARG A 162 14.54 -7.56 -1.18
C ARG A 162 14.58 -6.61 -2.36
N TRP A 163 14.72 -5.31 -2.10
CA TRP A 163 14.84 -4.34 -3.20
C TRP A 163 15.99 -4.70 -4.13
N CYS A 164 17.12 -5.20 -3.59
CA CYS A 164 18.26 -5.65 -4.38
C CYS A 164 17.96 -6.74 -5.42
N ASN A 165 16.95 -7.57 -5.19
CA ASN A 165 16.61 -8.67 -6.09
C ASN A 165 15.69 -8.22 -7.21
N ILE A 166 14.77 -7.29 -6.93
CA ILE A 166 13.74 -6.87 -7.91
C ILE A 166 14.14 -5.61 -8.70
N TRP A 167 15.07 -4.80 -8.19
CA TRP A 167 15.51 -3.56 -8.84
C TRP A 167 16.09 -3.77 -10.26
N PRO A 168 16.86 -4.84 -10.54
CA PRO A 168 17.29 -5.14 -11.91
C PRO A 168 16.13 -5.35 -12.87
N SER A 169 15.06 -6.02 -12.43
CA SER A 169 13.86 -6.25 -13.22
C SER A 169 13.07 -4.96 -13.45
N ILE A 170 12.98 -4.09 -12.44
CA ILE A 170 12.42 -2.73 -12.57
C ILE A 170 13.21 -1.93 -13.62
N ALA A 171 14.54 -1.93 -13.57
CA ALA A 171 15.37 -1.22 -14.55
C ALA A 171 15.18 -1.76 -15.97
N SER A 172 14.98 -3.08 -16.09
CA SER A 172 14.72 -3.75 -17.37
C SER A 172 13.40 -3.31 -18.00
N VAL A 173 12.34 -3.05 -17.20
CA VAL A 173 11.07 -2.49 -17.70
C VAL A 173 11.29 -1.16 -18.40
N PHE A 174 12.24 -0.35 -17.93
CA PHE A 174 12.60 0.94 -18.55
C PHE A 174 13.76 0.83 -19.53
N GLU A 175 14.24 -0.38 -19.86
CA GLU A 175 15.35 -0.61 -20.80
C GLU A 175 16.57 0.23 -20.45
N MET A 176 16.94 0.27 -19.17
CA MET A 176 18.07 1.04 -18.67
C MET A 176 18.95 0.17 -17.76
N PRO A 177 20.26 0.42 -17.69
CA PRO A 177 21.11 -0.24 -16.72
C PRO A 177 20.69 0.17 -15.30
N TRP A 178 21.00 -0.68 -14.32
CA TRP A 178 20.97 -0.34 -12.89
C TRP A 178 22.40 -0.29 -12.35
N ASP A 179 22.58 0.31 -11.17
CA ASP A 179 23.88 0.39 -10.50
C ASP A 179 23.68 0.43 -8.98
N GLN A 180 24.78 0.44 -8.22
CA GLN A 180 24.77 0.42 -6.76
C GLN A 180 23.86 1.50 -6.16
N PRO A 181 23.27 1.24 -4.98
CA PRO A 181 22.45 2.23 -4.28
C PRO A 181 23.15 3.57 -4.12
N GLN A 182 22.39 4.65 -4.29
CA GLN A 182 22.84 6.01 -4.05
C GLN A 182 21.78 6.73 -3.23
N THR A 183 22.02 6.83 -1.93
CA THR A 183 21.10 7.47 -1.00
C THR A 183 20.88 8.94 -1.38
N ILE A 184 19.65 9.31 -1.70
CA ILE A 184 19.21 10.69 -1.94
C ILE A 184 17.85 10.90 -1.25
N SER A 185 17.52 12.14 -0.89
CA SER A 185 16.13 12.47 -0.54
C SER A 185 15.35 12.76 -1.82
N LEU A 186 14.40 11.89 -2.15
CA LEU A 186 13.50 12.11 -3.28
C LEU A 186 12.70 13.41 -3.07
N SER A 187 12.22 13.66 -1.85
CA SER A 187 11.41 14.84 -1.53
C SER A 187 12.17 16.15 -1.70
N GLN A 188 13.48 16.16 -1.45
CA GLN A 188 14.30 17.37 -1.61
C GLN A 188 14.77 17.56 -3.06
N GLN A 189 15.11 16.46 -3.75
CA GLN A 189 15.81 16.53 -5.04
C GLN A 189 14.85 16.49 -6.23
N MET A 190 13.81 15.66 -6.20
CA MET A 190 12.93 15.43 -7.35
C MET A 190 12.04 16.63 -7.73
N PRO A 191 11.64 17.55 -6.82
CA PRO A 191 10.90 18.76 -7.22
C PRO A 191 11.68 19.64 -8.21
N ALA A 192 13.01 19.68 -8.13
CA ALA A 192 13.84 20.46 -9.05
C ALA A 192 13.81 19.93 -10.50
N LEU A 193 13.33 18.70 -10.71
CA LEU A 193 13.22 18.05 -12.03
C LEU A 193 11.85 18.25 -12.69
N LYS A 194 10.96 19.09 -12.14
CA LYS A 194 9.63 19.34 -12.71
C LYS A 194 9.68 19.81 -14.17
N SER A 195 10.55 20.75 -14.52
CA SER A 195 10.68 21.24 -15.89
C SER A 195 11.07 20.12 -16.86
N ARG A 196 11.99 19.25 -16.43
CA ARG A 196 12.42 18.07 -17.18
C ARG A 196 11.28 17.07 -17.38
N TRP A 197 10.42 16.89 -16.37
CA TRP A 197 9.22 16.06 -16.52
C TRP A 197 8.28 16.62 -17.59
N VAL A 198 8.05 17.93 -17.60
CA VAL A 198 7.22 18.60 -18.62
C VAL A 198 7.79 18.39 -20.03
N GLU A 199 9.12 18.47 -20.20
CA GLU A 199 9.78 18.14 -21.47
C GLU A 199 9.52 16.69 -21.89
N LEU A 200 9.56 15.74 -20.96
CA LEU A 200 9.24 14.34 -21.23
C LEU A 200 7.78 14.14 -21.63
N GLN A 201 6.86 14.81 -20.93
CA GLN A 201 5.44 14.78 -21.27
C GLN A 201 5.19 15.25 -22.70
N GLN A 202 5.87 16.33 -23.13
CA GLN A 202 5.76 16.82 -24.50
C GLN A 202 6.41 15.88 -25.51
N ARG A 203 7.64 15.40 -25.22
CA ARG A 203 8.43 14.58 -26.16
C ARG A 203 7.79 13.22 -26.44
N TYR A 204 7.22 12.59 -25.42
CA TYR A 204 6.62 11.26 -25.52
C TYR A 204 5.08 11.30 -25.59
N ASP A 205 4.50 12.50 -25.63
CA ASP A 205 3.05 12.75 -25.63
C ASP A 205 2.36 11.95 -24.51
N LEU A 206 2.89 12.14 -23.29
CA LEU A 206 2.38 11.53 -22.07
C LEU A 206 1.10 12.24 -21.60
N GLN A 207 0.33 11.57 -20.75
CA GLN A 207 -0.81 12.19 -20.09
C GLN A 207 -0.37 13.45 -19.32
N LYS A 208 -1.17 14.52 -19.45
CA LYS A 208 -0.92 15.82 -18.81
C LYS A 208 -1.39 15.82 -17.35
N ILE A 209 -0.79 14.94 -16.55
CA ILE A 209 -0.97 14.90 -15.10
C ILE A 209 0.05 15.87 -14.48
N ASP A 210 -0.40 16.73 -13.56
CA ASP A 210 0.50 17.65 -12.87
C ASP A 210 1.52 16.87 -12.02
N TYR A 211 2.78 17.28 -12.07
CA TYR A 211 3.90 16.51 -11.54
C TYR A 211 3.78 16.26 -10.02
N GLU A 212 3.36 17.28 -9.28
CA GLU A 212 3.13 17.24 -7.84
C GLU A 212 1.91 16.39 -7.48
N SER A 213 0.93 16.33 -8.37
CA SER A 213 -0.24 15.46 -8.19
C SER A 213 0.09 14.02 -8.53
N LEU A 214 1.04 13.75 -9.44
CA LEU A 214 1.35 12.42 -9.96
C LEU A 214 2.12 11.56 -8.94
N VAL A 215 3.03 12.16 -8.17
CA VAL A 215 3.98 11.43 -7.31
C VAL A 215 4.05 12.00 -5.91
N ALA A 216 3.97 11.11 -4.91
CA ALA A 216 4.23 11.42 -3.52
C ALA A 216 5.66 11.06 -3.11
N TRP A 217 6.62 11.97 -3.34
CA TRP A 217 8.04 11.75 -2.98
C TRP A 217 8.28 11.42 -1.49
N PRO A 218 7.57 12.03 -0.51
CA PRO A 218 7.73 11.65 0.90
C PRO A 218 7.38 10.19 1.18
N PHE A 219 6.44 9.62 0.40
CA PHE A 219 6.12 8.21 0.51
C PHE A 219 7.24 7.33 -0.04
N GLY A 220 7.90 7.74 -1.13
CA GLY A 220 9.11 7.12 -1.63
C GLY A 220 10.25 7.11 -0.60
N ASP A 221 10.53 8.27 0.01
CA ASP A 221 11.55 8.39 1.06
C ASP A 221 11.23 7.49 2.26
N TYR A 222 9.95 7.37 2.64
CA TYR A 222 9.51 6.47 3.70
C TYR A 222 9.76 4.99 3.35
N VAL A 223 9.31 4.55 2.18
CA VAL A 223 9.43 3.15 1.74
C VAL A 223 10.90 2.75 1.57
N PHE A 224 11.68 3.55 0.86
CA PHE A 224 13.09 3.27 0.59
C PHE A 224 14.02 3.62 1.78
N GLY A 225 13.50 4.33 2.78
CA GLY A 225 14.21 4.67 4.01
C GLY A 225 14.04 3.66 5.15
N SER A 226 13.14 2.68 4.99
CA SER A 226 12.88 1.61 5.98
C SER A 226 14.00 0.56 5.94
N ASP A 227 15.06 0.75 6.71
CA ASP A 227 16.27 -0.06 6.75
C ASP A 227 16.22 -1.25 7.72
N TRP A 228 15.02 -1.78 7.94
CA TRP A 228 14.73 -2.98 8.75
C TRP A 228 13.72 -3.85 8.01
N ASP A 229 13.54 -5.10 8.48
CA ASP A 229 12.57 -6.01 7.88
C ASP A 229 11.13 -5.50 8.08
N VAL A 230 10.36 -5.43 6.99
CA VAL A 230 8.93 -5.06 6.99
C VAL A 230 8.11 -6.30 6.65
N MET A 231 7.61 -6.98 7.69
CA MET A 231 6.96 -8.28 7.54
C MET A 231 5.72 -8.41 8.43
N THR A 232 4.62 -8.84 7.84
CA THR A 232 3.38 -9.27 8.51
C THR A 232 3.07 -10.72 8.17
N SER A 233 2.52 -11.44 9.13
CA SER A 233 2.08 -12.82 8.94
C SER A 233 0.68 -12.84 8.32
N THR A 234 0.50 -13.57 7.21
CA THR A 234 -0.82 -13.83 6.60
C THR A 234 -1.44 -15.17 7.03
N THR A 235 -0.81 -15.87 7.99
CA THR A 235 -1.27 -17.19 8.48
C THR A 235 -2.73 -17.18 8.92
N LYS A 236 -3.18 -16.12 9.61
CA LYS A 236 -4.57 -16.01 10.06
C LYS A 236 -5.55 -15.96 8.88
N ALA A 237 -5.30 -15.09 7.89
CA ALA A 237 -6.13 -15.00 6.68
C ALA A 237 -6.19 -16.34 5.93
N ARG A 238 -5.04 -17.03 5.81
CA ARG A 238 -4.97 -18.37 5.20
C ARG A 238 -5.77 -19.41 5.97
N GLN A 239 -5.71 -19.43 7.30
CA GLN A 239 -6.53 -20.33 8.13
C GLN A 239 -8.03 -20.04 8.02
N PHE A 240 -8.40 -18.82 7.66
CA PHE A 240 -9.78 -18.42 7.37
C PHE A 240 -10.15 -18.58 5.89
N GLY A 241 -9.31 -19.23 5.07
CA GLY A 241 -9.64 -19.63 3.70
C GLY A 241 -9.21 -18.64 2.61
N PHE A 242 -8.51 -17.54 2.95
CA PHE A 242 -7.92 -16.67 1.93
C PHE A 242 -6.56 -17.21 1.47
N HIS A 243 -6.55 -17.90 0.34
CA HIS A 243 -5.37 -18.57 -0.22
C HIS A 243 -4.70 -17.93 -1.44
N PRO A 244 -5.32 -17.01 -2.21
CA PRO A 244 -4.66 -16.38 -3.36
C PRO A 244 -3.31 -15.75 -2.97
N VAL A 245 -2.39 -15.69 -3.94
CA VAL A 245 -1.06 -15.10 -3.80
C VAL A 245 -0.72 -14.32 -5.06
N VAL A 246 0.19 -13.36 -4.92
CA VAL A 246 0.75 -12.57 -6.01
C VAL A 246 2.27 -12.68 -5.94
N ASP A 247 2.91 -12.87 -7.09
CA ASP A 247 4.35 -12.71 -7.20
C ASP A 247 4.67 -11.21 -7.23
N SER A 248 5.38 -10.72 -6.21
CA SER A 248 5.66 -9.29 -6.05
C SER A 248 6.56 -8.74 -7.17
N GLU A 249 7.51 -9.52 -7.66
CA GLU A 249 8.40 -9.07 -8.75
C GLU A 249 7.60 -8.90 -10.05
N GLN A 250 6.78 -9.88 -10.40
CA GLN A 250 5.90 -9.82 -11.56
C GLN A 250 4.88 -8.68 -11.42
N MET A 251 4.31 -8.46 -10.24
CA MET A 251 3.42 -7.33 -9.96
C MET A 251 4.11 -5.98 -10.24
N PHE A 252 5.36 -5.78 -9.79
CA PHE A 252 6.10 -4.55 -10.11
C PHE A 252 6.31 -4.39 -11.62
N ILE A 253 6.70 -5.47 -12.32
CA ILE A 253 6.90 -5.47 -13.76
C ILE A 253 5.60 -5.08 -14.49
N ASP A 254 4.48 -5.71 -14.15
CA ASP A 254 3.18 -5.51 -14.80
C ASP A 254 2.64 -4.10 -14.56
N LEU A 255 2.72 -3.61 -13.31
CA LEU A 255 2.26 -2.26 -12.96
C LEU A 255 3.10 -1.19 -13.64
N LEU A 256 4.43 -1.31 -13.63
CA LEU A 256 5.31 -0.35 -14.31
C LEU A 256 5.13 -0.40 -15.83
N THR A 257 4.95 -1.59 -16.40
CA THR A 257 4.62 -1.76 -17.83
C THR A 257 3.28 -1.09 -18.17
N ALA A 258 2.29 -1.19 -17.29
CA ALA A 258 1.02 -0.48 -17.45
C ALA A 258 1.20 1.03 -17.43
N PHE A 259 2.05 1.59 -16.56
CA PHE A 259 2.37 3.04 -16.57
C PHE A 259 2.97 3.50 -17.90
N ARG A 260 3.83 2.69 -18.53
CA ARG A 260 4.35 2.95 -19.88
C ARG A 260 3.25 2.85 -20.94
N ARG A 261 2.48 1.76 -20.93
CA ARG A 261 1.39 1.51 -21.89
C ARG A 261 0.34 2.62 -21.88
N GLU A 262 -0.08 3.06 -20.71
CA GLU A 262 -1.06 4.14 -20.53
C GLU A 262 -0.45 5.54 -20.69
N ARG A 263 0.82 5.63 -21.12
CA ARG A 263 1.53 6.87 -21.41
C ARG A 263 1.59 7.82 -20.22
N ILE A 264 1.71 7.29 -19.01
CA ILE A 264 1.99 8.08 -17.81
C ILE A 264 3.50 8.33 -17.71
N THR A 265 4.28 7.31 -18.05
CA THR A 265 5.73 7.41 -18.25
C THR A 265 6.08 7.00 -19.68
N PRO A 266 7.26 7.39 -20.20
CA PRO A 266 7.76 6.92 -21.51
C PRO A 266 7.94 5.39 -21.58
#